data_AF-A0A2N8PH02-F1
#
_entry.id   AF-A0A2N8PH02-F1
#
_cell.length_a   1.000
_cell.length_b   1.000
_cell.length_c   1.000
_cell.angle_alpha   90.00
_cell.angle_beta   90.00
_cell.angle_gamma   90.00
#
_symmetry.space_group_name_H-M   'P 1'
#
loop_
_entity.id
_entity.type
_entity.pdbx_description
1 polymer ?
#
loop_
_entity_poly.entity_id
_entity_poly.type
_entity_poly.pdbx_seq_one_letter_code
_entity_poly.pdbx_strand_id
1 'polypeptide(L)' 'MSGVGGREAAVRRVNEALQTYTLSGEGWRRSPGETLQCVLVDLLHWCDDTQRDFDAALRRARAQHAAAGGEATGDA' A
#
# COMPACT_ATOMS: atom_id res chain seq x y z
N MET A 1 15.42 -5.00 -5.71
CA MET A 1 14.15 -5.73 -5.55
C MET A 1 13.47 -5.37 -4.22
N SER A 2 13.22 -4.07 -3.96
CA SER A 2 12.88 -3.60 -2.59
C SER A 2 11.41 -3.25 -2.37
N GLY A 3 10.53 -3.44 -3.35
CA GLY A 3 9.08 -3.13 -3.23
C GLY A 3 8.23 -4.26 -2.65
N VAL A 4 8.64 -5.51 -2.83
CA VAL A 4 7.85 -6.68 -2.39
C VAL A 4 7.93 -6.88 -0.87
N GLY A 5 9.12 -6.70 -0.27
CA GLY A 5 9.32 -6.86 1.17
C GLY A 5 8.62 -5.80 2.02
N GLY A 6 8.49 -4.56 1.53
CA GLY A 6 7.75 -3.50 2.21
C GLY A 6 6.24 -3.77 2.25
N ARG A 7 5.68 -4.19 1.10
CA ARG A 7 4.26 -4.55 0.98
C ARG A 7 3.91 -5.78 1.82
N GLU A 8 4.73 -6.82 1.80
CA GLU A 8 4.49 -8.01 2.63
C GLU A 8 4.59 -7.71 4.13
N ALA A 9 5.55 -6.87 4.53
CA ALA A 9 5.66 -6.43 5.93
C ALA A 9 4.45 -5.59 6.38
N ALA A 10 3.94 -4.72 5.50
CA ALA A 10 2.72 -3.94 5.78
C ALA A 10 1.49 -4.86 5.89
N VAL A 11 1.31 -5.80 4.95
CA VAL A 11 0.22 -6.79 4.99
C VAL A 11 0.29 -7.67 6.23
N ARG A 12 1.48 -8.12 6.64
CA ARG A 12 1.67 -8.90 7.87
C ARG A 12 1.31 -8.07 9.11
N ARG A 13 1.75 -6.81 9.18
CA ARG A 13 1.48 -5.92 10.31
C ARG A 13 -0.01 -5.59 10.43
N VAL A 14 -0.71 -5.40 9.31
CA VAL A 14 -2.18 -5.26 9.27
C VAL A 14 -2.86 -6.55 9.72
N ASN A 15 -2.42 -7.72 9.23
CA ASN A 15 -2.98 -9.00 9.68
C ASN A 15 -2.75 -9.28 11.18
N GLU A 16 -1.60 -8.89 11.73
CA GLU A 16 -1.31 -8.98 13.17
C GLU A 16 -2.14 -8.00 14.00
N ALA A 17 -2.32 -6.75 13.52
CA ALA A 17 -3.21 -5.77 14.16
C ALA A 17 -4.67 -6.23 14.13
N LEU A 18 -5.13 -6.78 13.00
CA LEU A 18 -6.43 -7.40 12.88
C LEU A 18 -6.55 -8.61 13.82
N GLN A 19 -5.56 -9.50 13.93
CA GLN A 19 -5.64 -10.60 14.92
C GLN A 19 -5.69 -10.10 16.37
N THR A 20 -4.96 -9.02 16.68
CA THR A 20 -4.90 -8.43 18.02
C THR A 20 -6.23 -7.76 18.41
N TYR A 21 -6.95 -7.16 17.46
CA TYR A 21 -8.16 -6.38 17.73
C TYR A 21 -9.48 -7.03 17.29
N THR A 22 -9.47 -7.87 16.24
CA THR A 22 -10.68 -8.46 15.64
C THR A 22 -10.93 -9.94 15.99
N LEU A 23 -10.06 -10.61 16.77
CA LEU A 23 -10.23 -12.06 17.05
C LEU A 23 -10.11 -12.49 18.51
N SER A 24 -10.29 -11.58 19.46
CA SER A 24 -10.98 -11.98 20.69
C SER A 24 -12.40 -11.44 20.61
N GLY A 25 -13.41 -12.32 20.62
CA GLY A 25 -14.80 -11.88 20.75
C GLY A 25 -15.03 -11.01 22.00
N GLU A 26 -14.08 -11.01 22.93
CA GLU A 26 -13.99 -10.15 24.12
C GLU A 26 -13.66 -8.67 23.77
N GLY A 27 -12.65 -8.43 22.93
CA GLY A 27 -12.20 -7.07 22.58
C GLY A 27 -13.22 -6.28 21.77
N TRP A 28 -13.84 -6.94 20.80
CA TRP A 28 -14.94 -6.35 20.02
C TRP A 28 -16.16 -6.03 20.88
N ARG A 29 -16.49 -6.86 21.87
CA ARG A 29 -17.60 -6.61 22.81
C ARG A 29 -17.32 -5.46 23.77
N ARG A 30 -16.05 -5.23 24.12
CA ARG A 30 -15.66 -4.22 25.12
C ARG A 30 -15.57 -2.81 24.54
N SER A 31 -15.08 -2.65 23.31
CA SER A 31 -15.01 -1.36 22.63
C SER A 31 -15.07 -1.49 21.10
N PRO A 32 -16.27 -1.72 20.53
CA PRO A 32 -16.44 -1.88 19.09
C PRO A 32 -16.11 -0.60 18.31
N GLY A 33 -16.39 0.57 18.88
CA GLY A 33 -16.17 1.87 18.22
C GLY A 33 -14.69 2.20 18.04
N GLU A 34 -13.89 2.06 19.09
CA GLU A 34 -12.44 2.29 19.02
C GLU A 34 -11.76 1.25 18.12
N THR A 35 -12.21 0.00 18.19
CA THR A 35 -11.69 -1.07 17.32
C THR A 35 -11.96 -0.78 15.85
N LEU A 36 -13.19 -0.39 15.50
CA LEU A 36 -13.54 0.01 14.14
C LEU A 36 -12.75 1.24 13.69
N GLN A 37 -12.54 2.22 14.57
CA GLN A 37 -11.77 3.41 14.27
C GLN A 37 -10.31 3.07 13.92
N CYS A 38 -9.65 2.20 14.70
CA CYS A 38 -8.30 1.75 14.40
C CYS A 38 -8.22 1.04 13.04
N VAL A 39 -9.17 0.14 12.74
CA VAL A 39 -9.22 -0.56 11.45
C VAL A 39 -9.41 0.42 10.29
N LEU A 40 -10.27 1.42 10.45
CA LEU A 40 -10.48 2.43 9.40
C LEU A 40 -9.23 3.28 9.17
N VAL A 41 -8.51 3.66 10.23
CA VAL A 41 -7.25 4.41 10.12
C VAL A 41 -6.18 3.58 9.40
N ASP A 42 -6.03 2.30 9.76
CA ASP A 42 -5.07 1.42 9.10
C ASP A 42 -5.41 1.21 7.61
N LEU A 43 -6.70 1.10 7.29
CA LEU A 43 -7.15 0.98 5.90
C LEU A 43 -6.85 2.25 5.09
N LEU A 44 -7.04 3.43 5.68
CA LEU A 44 -6.71 4.71 5.04
C LEU A 44 -5.21 4.81 4.76
N HIS A 45 -4.35 4.47 5.73
CA HIS A 45 -2.90 4.45 5.52
C HIS A 45 -2.49 3.47 4.41
N TRP A 46 -3.12 2.30 4.35
CA TRP A 46 -2.84 1.33 3.29
C TRP A 46 -3.22 1.85 1.90
N CYS A 47 -4.36 2.55 1.78
CA CYS A 47 -4.77 3.19 0.54
C CYS A 47 -3.74 4.25 0.10
N ASP A 48 -3.30 5.11 1.01
CA ASP A 48 -2.33 6.18 0.72
C ASP A 48 -0.97 5.61 0.26
N ASP A 49 -0.46 4.59 0.95
CA ASP A 49 0.78 3.92 0.57
C ASP A 49 0.67 3.25 -0.81
N THR A 50 -0.47 2.60 -1.08
CA THR A 50 -0.72 1.94 -2.37
C THR A 50 -0.80 2.95 -3.53
N GLN A 51 -1.47 4.10 -3.31
CA GLN A 51 -1.53 5.17 -4.31
C GLN A 51 -0.14 5.74 -4.61
N ARG A 52 0.66 6.00 -3.57
CA ARG A 52 2.04 6.50 -3.72
C ARG A 52 2.91 5.55 -4.55
N ASP A 53 2.82 4.25 -4.26
CA ASP A 53 3.60 3.23 -4.97
C ASP A 53 3.16 3.12 -6.44
N PHE A 54 1.86 3.20 -6.72
CA PHE A 54 1.32 3.24 -8.07
C PHE A 54 1.82 4.47 -8.85
N ASP A 55 1.77 5.65 -8.25
CA ASP A 55 2.25 6.90 -8.88
C ASP A 55 3.76 6.85 -9.18
N ALA A 56 4.54 6.22 -8.31
CA ALA A 56 5.97 6.00 -8.54
C ALA A 56 6.20 5.05 -9.73
N ALA A 57 5.45 3.95 -9.81
CA ALA A 57 5.52 3.01 -10.93
C ALA A 57 5.09 3.68 -12.25
N LEU A 58 4.03 4.47 -12.22
CA LEU A 58 3.51 5.18 -13.39
C LEU A 58 4.51 6.23 -13.90
N ARG A 59 5.14 7.01 -13.01
CA ARG A 59 6.20 7.96 -13.39
C ARG A 59 7.38 7.23 -14.05
N ARG A 60 7.78 6.08 -13.51
CA ARG A 60 8.86 5.27 -14.08
C ARG A 60 8.52 4.76 -15.47
N ALA A 61 7.31 4.23 -15.67
CA ALA A 61 6.85 3.74 -16.97
C ALA A 61 6.83 4.87 -18.02
N ARG A 62 6.33 6.06 -17.64
CA ARG A 62 6.34 7.24 -18.52
C ARG A 62 7.75 7.67 -18.91
N ALA A 63 8.69 7.69 -17.97
CA ALA A 63 10.08 8.02 -18.26
C ALA A 63 10.73 7.01 -19.23
N GLN A 64 10.46 5.71 -19.04
CA GLN A 64 10.94 4.66 -19.95
C GLN A 64 10.35 4.81 -21.35
N HIS A 65 9.06 5.08 -21.47
CA HIS A 65 8.41 5.32 -22.75
C HIS A 65 8.98 6.55 -23.47
N ALA A 66 9.21 7.65 -22.74
CA ALA A 66 9.81 8.86 -23.31
C ALA A 66 11.24 8.61 -23.81
N ALA A 67 12.05 7.85 -23.07
CA ALA A 67 13.39 7.46 -23.48
C ALA A 67 13.37 6.57 -24.73
N ALA A 68 12.47 5.58 -24.79
CA ALA A 68 12.30 4.71 -25.95
C ALA A 68 11.82 5.46 -27.22
N GLY A 69 11.01 6.51 -27.05
CA GLY A 69 10.56 7.37 -28.15
C GLY A 69 11.61 8.36 -28.65
N GLY A 70 12.61 8.70 -27.84
CA GLY A 70 13.69 9.64 -28.21
C GLY A 70 14.77 9.02 -29.09
N GLU A 71 14.99 7.71 -29.01
CA GLU A 71 15.96 6.99 -29.86
C GLU A 71 15.46 6.79 -31.30
N ALA A 72 14.14 6.83 -31.53
CA ALA A 72 13.53 6.61 -32.85
C ALA A 72 13.53 7.87 -33.77
N THR A 73 14.05 9.01 -33.32
CA THR A 73 14.04 10.28 -34.09
C THR A 73 15.44 10.91 -34.23
N GLY A 74 16.49 10.11 -34.04
CA GLY A 74 17.89 10.53 -34.16
C GLY A 74 18.64 9.85 -35.29
N ASP A 75 18.06 9.73 -36.49
CA ASP A 75 18.78 9.44 -37.73
C ASP A 75 18.01 10.04 -38.92
N ALA A 76 18.37 11.27 -39.28
CA ALA A 76 18.05 11.91 -40.56
C ALA A 76 19.11 12.97 -40.87
#